data_AF-A0A7Z7PSX4-F1
#
_entry.id   AF-A0A7Z7PSX4-F1
#
_cell.length_a   1.000
_cell.length_b   1.000
_cell.length_c   1.000
_cell.angle_alpha   90.00
_cell.angle_beta   90.00
_cell.angle_gamma   90.00
#
_symmetry.space_group_name_H-M   'P 1'
#
loop_
_entity.id
_entity.type
_entity.pdbx_description
1 polymer ?
#
loop_
_entity_poly.entity_id
_entity_poly.type
_entity_poly.pdbx_seq_one_letter_code
_entity_poly.pdbx_strand_id
1 'polypeptide(L)'
;MATLVDTNVLVDVAVRDPVWLGWSRAALTRAAAEQPLVINPVIYAEFSVRYDDIETVDKLLPQSDFHRESLPWAAAFAAGVAFGRYRRTGGARERVLPDFMIGAHAAIRGYSILTRDPKGYRTYFPMVPLITPETHP
;
A
#
# COMPACT_ATOMS: atom_id res chain seq x y z
N MET A 1 -13.13 -4.34 -8.87
CA MET A 1 -12.10 -3.33 -8.52
C MET A 1 -11.94 -3.38 -7.01
N ALA A 2 -10.73 -3.18 -6.51
CA ALA A 2 -10.40 -3.23 -5.08
C ALA A 2 -9.42 -2.09 -4.75
N THR A 3 -9.29 -1.80 -3.45
CA THR A 3 -8.33 -0.81 -2.95
C THR A 3 -7.19 -1.52 -2.25
N LEU A 4 -5.98 -1.37 -2.76
CA LEU A 4 -4.77 -1.87 -2.12
C LEU A 4 -4.33 -0.86 -1.04
N VAL A 5 -4.26 -1.29 0.20
CA VAL A 5 -3.97 -0.41 1.34
C VAL A 5 -2.47 -0.40 1.62
N ASP A 6 -1.84 0.76 1.51
CA ASP A 6 -0.41 0.94 1.79
C ASP A 6 -0.12 0.80 3.30
N THR A 7 1.08 0.32 3.63
CA THR A 7 1.52 0.08 5.00
C THR A 7 1.42 1.34 5.85
N ASN A 8 1.74 2.52 5.30
CA ASN A 8 1.71 3.77 6.06
C ASN A 8 0.33 4.05 6.68
N VAL A 9 -0.76 3.81 5.95
CA VAL A 9 -2.13 4.03 6.43
C VAL A 9 -2.50 3.05 7.54
N LEU A 10 -2.13 1.77 7.39
CA LEU A 10 -2.36 0.75 8.41
C LEU A 10 -1.61 1.09 9.70
N VAL A 11 -0.35 1.53 9.57
CA VAL A 11 0.49 1.93 10.70
C VAL A 11 -0.10 3.12 11.43
N ASP A 12 -0.53 4.16 10.71
CA ASP A 12 -1.11 5.36 11.33
C ASP A 12 -2.28 5.01 12.26
N VAL A 13 -3.14 4.07 11.85
CA VAL A 13 -4.26 3.59 12.67
C VAL A 13 -3.77 2.75 13.84
N ALA A 14 -2.87 1.80 13.59
CA ALA A 14 -2.41 0.86 14.60
C ALA A 14 -1.63 1.54 15.73
N VAL A 15 -0.78 2.54 15.42
CA VAL A 15 -0.03 3.29 16.44
C VAL A 15 -0.77 4.52 16.95
N ARG A 16 -1.99 4.78 16.45
CA ARG A 16 -2.79 5.97 16.76
C ARG A 16 -2.00 7.26 16.51
N ASP A 17 -1.41 7.37 15.32
CA ASP A 17 -0.58 8.51 14.93
C ASP A 17 -1.33 9.84 15.15
N PRO A 18 -0.77 10.80 15.90
CA PRO A 18 -1.49 12.01 16.29
C PRO A 18 -1.82 12.94 15.13
N VAL A 19 -1.13 12.82 14.00
CA VAL A 19 -1.34 13.64 12.81
C VAL A 19 -2.23 12.92 11.81
N TRP A 20 -1.96 11.63 11.56
CA TRP A 20 -2.54 10.90 10.44
C TRP A 20 -3.72 10.02 10.80
N LEU A 21 -3.92 9.64 12.07
CA LEU A 21 -5.01 8.74 12.49
C LEU A 21 -6.39 9.19 11.98
N GLY A 22 -6.67 10.49 12.07
CA GLY A 22 -7.96 11.05 11.66
C GLY A 22 -8.26 10.77 10.19
N TRP A 23 -7.32 11.13 9.32
CA TRP A 23 -7.44 10.91 7.88
C TRP A 23 -7.38 9.43 7.51
N SER A 24 -6.37 8.69 7.99
CA SER A 24 -6.16 7.28 7.65
C SER A 24 -7.36 6.41 8.02
N ARG A 25 -7.96 6.65 9.19
CA ARG A 25 -9.20 5.96 9.62
C ARG A 25 -10.39 6.32 8.73
N ALA A 26 -10.59 7.61 8.45
CA ALA A 26 -11.71 8.06 7.61
C ALA A 26 -11.60 7.51 6.18
N ALA A 27 -10.39 7.53 5.61
CA ALA A 27 -10.11 7.01 4.28
C ALA A 27 -10.30 5.49 4.20
N LEU A 28 -9.87 4.73 5.20
CA LEU A 28 -10.14 3.29 5.30
C LEU A 28 -11.64 3.00 5.34
N THR A 29 -12.39 3.69 6.20
CA THR A 29 -13.84 3.50 6.29
C THR A 29 -14.54 3.82 4.96
N ARG A 30 -14.16 4.92 4.30
CA ARG A 30 -14.73 5.31 3.01
C ARG A 30 -14.41 4.28 1.93
N ALA A 31 -13.14 3.89 1.82
CA ALA A 31 -12.70 2.90 0.82
C ALA A 31 -13.40 1.54 1.03
N ALA A 32 -13.51 1.08 2.29
CA ALA A 32 -14.19 -0.18 2.62
C ALA A 32 -15.69 -0.18 2.30
N ALA A 33 -16.33 0.99 2.35
CA ALA A 33 -17.74 1.13 1.97
C ALA A 33 -17.98 1.02 0.45
N GLU A 34 -16.95 1.30 -0.36
CA GLU A 34 -17.05 1.31 -1.82
C GLU A 34 -16.53 0.01 -2.46
N GLN A 35 -15.40 -0.50 -1.97
CA GLN A 35 -14.67 -1.61 -2.58
C GLN A 35 -13.96 -2.47 -1.52
N PRO A 36 -13.70 -3.76 -1.80
CA PRO A 36 -12.89 -4.59 -0.91
C PRO A 36 -11.50 -3.99 -0.67
N LEU A 37 -11.03 -4.04 0.57
CA LEU A 37 -9.66 -3.67 0.92
C LEU A 37 -8.75 -4.88 0.75
N VAL A 38 -7.61 -4.67 0.09
CA VAL A 38 -6.63 -5.71 -0.22
C VAL A 38 -5.28 -5.35 0.38
N ILE A 39 -4.60 -6.35 0.91
CA ILE A 39 -3.18 -6.29 1.26
C ILE A 39 -2.44 -7.44 0.58
N ASN A 40 -1.14 -7.27 0.36
CA ASN A 40 -0.28 -8.30 -0.19
C ASN A 40 0.84 -8.68 0.81
N PRO A 41 1.65 -9.72 0.54
CA PRO A 41 2.71 -10.14 1.45
C PRO A 41 3.74 -9.05 1.79
N VAL A 42 3.97 -8.08 0.90
CA VAL A 42 4.89 -6.96 1.14
C VAL A 42 4.32 -6.04 2.22
N ILE A 43 3.06 -5.60 2.06
CA ILE A 43 2.37 -4.76 3.05
C ILE A 43 2.28 -5.48 4.40
N TYR A 44 1.90 -6.76 4.38
CA TYR A 44 1.81 -7.56 5.60
C TYR A 44 3.16 -7.64 6.32
N ALA A 45 4.24 -7.93 5.57
CA ALA A 45 5.59 -8.03 6.14
C ALA A 45 6.08 -6.70 6.73
N GLU A 46 5.82 -5.57 6.09
CA GLU A 46 6.22 -4.27 6.61
C GLU A 46 5.41 -3.85 7.85
N PHE A 47 4.12 -4.20 7.87
CA PHE A 47 3.27 -3.95 9.02
C PHE A 47 3.69 -4.83 10.22
N SER A 48 4.01 -6.10 9.96
CA SER A 48 4.31 -7.09 11.01
C SER A 48 5.58 -6.80 11.82
N VAL A 49 6.53 -6.01 11.31
CA VAL A 49 7.80 -5.68 12.00
C VAL A 49 7.59 -5.08 13.40
N ARG A 50 6.42 -4.50 13.67
CA ARG A 50 6.08 -3.85 14.95
C ARG A 50 5.57 -4.81 16.02
N TYR A 51 5.41 -6.09 15.69
CA TYR A 51 4.74 -7.08 16.54
C TYR A 51 5.63 -8.31 16.71
N ASP A 52 5.54 -8.91 17.90
CA ASP A 52 6.38 -10.05 18.26
C ASP A 52 5.84 -11.39 17.73
N ASP A 53 4.55 -11.44 17.36
CA ASP A 53 3.86 -12.66 16.96
C ASP A 53 2.85 -12.44 15.80
N ILE A 54 2.58 -13.51 15.06
CA ILE A 54 1.72 -13.49 13.86
C ILE A 54 0.24 -13.36 14.25
N GLU A 55 -0.15 -13.90 15.41
CA GLU A 55 -1.53 -13.88 15.90
C GLU A 55 -2.00 -12.45 16.19
N THR A 56 -1.13 -11.59 16.69
CA THR A 56 -1.38 -10.18 16.92
C THR A 56 -1.59 -9.43 15.61
N VAL A 57 -0.75 -9.69 14.61
CA VAL A 57 -0.91 -9.10 13.27
C VAL A 57 -2.22 -9.56 12.64
N ASP A 58 -2.55 -10.84 12.74
CA ASP A 58 -3.78 -11.40 12.17
C ASP A 58 -5.05 -10.86 12.84
N LYS A 59 -5.01 -10.51 14.13
CA LYS A 59 -6.10 -9.81 14.82
C LYS A 59 -6.26 -8.36 14.37
N LEU A 60 -5.17 -7.68 14.04
CA LEU A 60 -5.17 -6.29 13.56
C LEU A 60 -5.53 -6.18 12.08
N LEU A 61 -5.23 -7.21 11.30
CA LEU A 61 -5.53 -7.33 9.87
C LEU A 61 -6.39 -8.58 9.61
N PRO A 62 -7.63 -8.62 10.15
CA PRO A 62 -8.49 -9.77 9.99
C PRO A 62 -8.86 -9.94 8.52
N GLN A 63 -8.89 -11.19 8.05
CA GLN A 63 -9.18 -11.50 6.64
C GLN A 63 -10.60 -11.11 6.22
N SER A 64 -11.51 -10.89 7.18
CA SER A 64 -12.85 -10.34 6.92
C SER A 64 -12.82 -8.90 6.42
N ASP A 65 -11.79 -8.15 6.80
CA ASP A 65 -11.69 -6.71 6.54
C ASP A 65 -10.62 -6.43 5.48
N PHE A 66 -9.52 -7.20 5.51
CA PHE A 66 -8.39 -7.07 4.59
C PHE A 66 -8.15 -8.38 3.83
N HIS A 67 -8.56 -8.40 2.57
CA HIS A 67 -8.35 -9.54 1.69
C HIS A 67 -6.86 -9.70 1.38
N ARG A 68 -6.31 -10.89 1.65
CA ARG A 68 -4.90 -11.19 1.39
C ARG A 68 -4.76 -11.72 -0.03
N GLU A 69 -4.03 -11.00 -0.87
CA GLU A 69 -3.71 -11.43 -2.23
C GLU A 69 -2.21 -11.71 -2.41
N SER A 70 -1.88 -12.82 -3.07
CA SER A 70 -0.50 -13.07 -3.52
C SER A 70 -0.04 -12.03 -4.53
N LEU A 71 1.23 -11.64 -4.47
CA LEU A 71 1.82 -10.74 -5.46
C LEU A 71 1.89 -11.44 -6.83
N PRO A 72 1.24 -10.92 -7.90
CA PRO A 72 1.32 -11.53 -9.21
C PRO A 72 2.75 -11.53 -9.76
N TRP A 73 3.16 -12.59 -10.46
CA TRP A 73 4.48 -12.63 -11.12
C TRP A 73 4.69 -11.47 -12.11
N ALA A 74 3.64 -11.09 -12.85
CA ALA A 74 3.67 -9.93 -13.73
C ALA A 74 3.92 -8.61 -12.96
N ALA A 75 3.39 -8.50 -11.74
CA ALA A 75 3.63 -7.35 -10.88
C ALA A 75 5.09 -7.32 -10.38
N ALA A 76 5.65 -8.47 -10.00
CA ALA A 76 7.07 -8.57 -9.63
C ALA A 76 7.99 -8.14 -10.79
N PHE A 77 7.68 -8.55 -12.03
CA PHE A 77 8.42 -8.11 -13.22
C PHE A 77 8.30 -6.60 -13.45
N ALA A 78 7.08 -6.06 -13.43
CA ALA A 78 6.83 -4.63 -13.62
C ALA A 78 7.51 -3.78 -12.55
N ALA A 79 7.51 -4.24 -11.29
CA ALA A 79 8.25 -3.62 -10.19
C ALA A 79 9.75 -3.58 -10.46
N GLY A 80 10.34 -4.69 -10.94
CA GLY A 80 11.76 -4.75 -11.30
C GLY A 80 12.13 -3.77 -12.43
N VAL A 81 11.28 -3.65 -13.46
CA VAL A 81 11.48 -2.68 -14.55
C VAL A 81 11.43 -1.24 -14.01
N ALA A 82 10.43 -0.91 -13.19
CA ALA A 82 10.28 0.42 -12.62
C ALA A 82 11.44 0.77 -11.66
N PHE A 83 11.85 -0.17 -10.80
CA PHE A 83 13.01 -0.03 -9.93
C PHE A 83 14.32 0.15 -10.71
N GLY A 84 14.49 -0.59 -11.81
CA GLY A 84 15.63 -0.41 -12.71
C GLY A 84 15.65 0.96 -13.41
N ARG A 85 14.49 1.58 -13.65
CA ARG A 85 14.42 2.98 -14.13
C ARG A 85 14.83 3.95 -13.02
N TYR A 86 14.29 3.79 -11.82
CA TYR A 86 14.63 4.61 -10.65
C TYR A 86 16.14 4.66 -10.38
N ARG A 87 16.81 3.50 -10.37
CA ARG A 87 18.26 3.42 -10.13
C ARG A 87 19.09 4.12 -11.20
N ARG A 88 18.64 4.11 -12.46
CA ARG A 88 19.35 4.76 -13.58
C ARG A 88 19.23 6.28 -13.56
N THR A 89 18.13 6.82 -13.02
CA THR A 89 17.89 8.27 -12.94
C THR A 89 18.47 8.90 -11.67
N GLY A 90 19.50 8.30 -11.07
CA GLY A 90 20.13 8.83 -9.86
C GLY A 90 19.28 8.70 -8.60
N GLY A 91 18.34 7.74 -8.56
CA GLY A 91 17.59 7.44 -7.35
C GLY A 91 18.53 7.22 -6.16
N ALA A 92 18.44 8.09 -5.15
CA ALA A 92 19.13 7.91 -3.88
C ALA A 92 18.69 6.59 -3.22
N ARG A 93 19.35 6.11 -2.17
CA ARG A 93 18.98 4.87 -1.45
C ARG A 93 17.61 4.91 -0.74
N GLU A 94 16.79 5.91 -1.00
CA GLU A 94 15.60 6.25 -0.20
C GLU A 94 14.35 5.43 -0.54
N ARG A 95 14.13 5.03 -1.81
CA ARG A 95 12.99 4.17 -2.14
C ARG A 95 13.37 2.71 -2.19
N VAL A 96 12.63 1.94 -1.40
CA VAL A 96 12.84 0.51 -1.24
C VAL A 96 12.03 -0.22 -2.33
N LEU A 97 12.50 -1.39 -2.75
CA LEU A 97 11.81 -2.25 -3.71
C LEU A 97 10.31 -2.54 -3.37
N PRO A 98 9.90 -2.66 -2.09
CA PRO A 98 8.50 -2.76 -1.66
C PRO A 98 7.51 -1.80 -2.32
N ASP A 99 7.77 -0.48 -2.34
CA ASP A 99 6.87 0.51 -2.96
C ASP A 99 6.58 0.18 -4.43
N PHE A 100 7.60 -0.30 -5.14
CA PHE A 100 7.47 -0.71 -6.53
C PHE A 100 6.62 -1.98 -6.67
N MET A 101 6.72 -2.92 -5.73
CA MET A 101 5.89 -4.12 -5.72
C MET A 101 4.42 -3.79 -5.45
N ILE A 102 4.15 -2.88 -4.50
CA ILE A 102 2.81 -2.38 -4.19
C ILE A 102 2.20 -1.67 -5.40
N GLY A 103 2.93 -0.71 -5.97
CA GLY A 103 2.52 0.03 -7.16
C GLY A 103 2.25 -0.87 -8.38
N ALA A 104 3.14 -1.84 -8.62
CA ALA A 104 2.98 -2.78 -9.71
C ALA A 104 1.81 -3.74 -9.49
N HIS A 105 1.54 -4.17 -8.26
CA HIS A 105 0.37 -5.00 -7.95
C HIS A 105 -0.89 -4.26 -8.39
N ALA A 106 -1.07 -3.03 -7.92
CA ALA A 106 -2.24 -2.23 -8.26
C ALA A 106 -2.37 -1.99 -9.77
N ALA A 107 -1.27 -1.68 -10.45
CA ALA A 107 -1.25 -1.49 -11.90
C ALA A 107 -1.68 -2.74 -12.68
N ILE A 108 -1.19 -3.93 -12.29
CA ILE A 108 -1.51 -5.19 -12.96
C ILE A 108 -2.96 -5.64 -12.70
N ARG A 109 -3.49 -5.37 -11.51
CA ARG A 109 -4.86 -5.75 -11.13
C ARG A 109 -5.91 -4.70 -11.50
N GLY A 110 -5.51 -3.48 -11.87
CA GLY A 110 -6.42 -2.36 -12.06
C GLY A 110 -7.07 -1.90 -10.75
N TYR A 111 -6.31 -1.92 -9.66
CA TYR A 111 -6.75 -1.49 -8.33
C TYR A 111 -6.37 -0.03 -8.07
N SER A 112 -7.04 0.59 -7.12
CA SER A 112 -6.58 1.84 -6.50
C SER A 112 -5.57 1.56 -5.40
N ILE A 113 -4.77 2.57 -5.02
CA ILE A 113 -3.93 2.53 -3.83
C ILE A 113 -4.40 3.61 -2.85
N LEU A 114 -4.60 3.21 -1.59
CA LEU A 114 -4.81 4.12 -0.47
C LEU A 114 -3.47 4.37 0.24
N THR A 115 -2.98 5.61 0.21
CA THR A 115 -1.64 5.97 0.74
C THR A 115 -1.54 7.44 1.13
N ARG A 116 -0.72 7.76 2.15
CA ARG A 116 -0.33 9.15 2.45
C ARG A 116 0.93 9.63 1.72
N ASP A 117 1.67 8.75 1.05
CA ASP A 117 2.85 9.12 0.23
C ASP A 117 2.67 8.76 -1.25
N PRO A 118 1.99 9.60 -2.04
CA PRO A 118 1.67 9.29 -3.43
C PRO A 118 2.79 9.59 -4.42
N LYS A 119 3.85 10.31 -4.00
CA LYS A 119 4.89 10.80 -4.92
C LYS A 119 5.51 9.64 -5.69
N GLY A 120 5.67 8.50 -5.02
CA GLY A 120 6.28 7.34 -5.63
C GLY A 120 5.43 6.66 -6.68
N TYR A 121 4.19 6.38 -6.33
CA TYR A 121 3.23 5.76 -7.23
C TYR A 121 2.95 6.62 -8.45
N ARG A 122 2.78 7.95 -8.30
CA ARG A 122 2.57 8.86 -9.44
C ARG A 122 3.70 8.83 -10.47
N THR A 123 4.94 8.72 -9.99
CA THR A 123 6.11 8.75 -10.86
C THR A 123 6.24 7.47 -11.68
N TYR A 124 6.02 6.31 -11.05
CA TYR A 124 6.35 5.02 -11.65
C TYR A 124 5.14 4.22 -12.13
N PHE A 125 3.95 4.54 -11.64
CA PHE A 125 2.68 3.91 -11.99
C PHE A 125 1.58 4.98 -12.16
N PRO A 126 1.73 5.93 -13.11
CA PRO A 126 0.86 7.10 -13.24
C PRO A 126 -0.61 6.78 -13.55
N MET A 127 -0.89 5.58 -14.06
CA MET A 127 -2.24 5.12 -14.36
C MET A 127 -2.97 4.51 -13.16
N VAL A 128 -2.28 4.30 -12.04
CA VAL A 128 -2.90 3.75 -10.82
C VAL A 128 -3.70 4.85 -10.13
N PRO A 129 -5.01 4.66 -9.91
CA PRO A 129 -5.81 5.59 -9.12
C PRO A 129 -5.30 5.65 -7.68
N LEU A 130 -5.12 6.86 -7.14
CA LEU A 130 -4.62 7.06 -5.79
C LEU A 130 -5.68 7.74 -4.91
N ILE A 131 -5.89 7.19 -3.72
CA ILE A 131 -6.66 7.78 -2.63
C ILE A 131 -5.66 8.37 -1.64
N THR A 132 -5.61 9.70 -1.53
CA THR A 132 -4.54 10.43 -0.84
C THR A 132 -5.10 11.63 -0.06
N PRO A 133 -4.40 12.16 0.95
CA PRO A 133 -4.89 13.29 1.75
C PRO A 133 -5.22 14.54 0.94
N GLU A 134 -4.44 14.79 -0.11
CA GLU A 134 -4.56 15.95 -0.99
C GLU A 134 -5.70 15.84 -2.02
N THR A 135 -6.17 14.63 -2.34
CA THR A 135 -7.26 14.40 -3.31
C THR A 135 -8.55 13.92 -2.67
N HIS A 136 -8.45 13.32 -1.48
CA HIS A 136 -9.55 12.74 -0.71
C HIS A 136 -9.39 13.16 0.76
N PRO A 137 -9.61 14.45 1.08
CA PRO A 137 -9.48 14.96 2.44
C PRO A 137 -10.53 14.36 3.40
#